data_AF-A0A397GN14-F1
#
_entry.id   AF-A0A397GN14-F1
#
_cell.length_a   1.000
_cell.length_b   1.000
_cell.length_c   1.000
_cell.angle_alpha   90.00
_cell.angle_beta   90.00
_cell.angle_gamma   90.00
#
_symmetry.space_group_name_H-M   'P 1'
#
loop_
_entity.id
_entity.type
_entity.pdbx_description
1 polymer ?
#
loop_
_entity_poly.entity_id
_entity_poly.type
_entity_poly.pdbx_seq_one_letter_code
_entity_poly.pdbx_strand_id
1 'polypeptide(L)'
;MSPDIVLSCLIKGNRPSCTFRIKINTDEDVYRLKELINDQEKIFKNFDIDQLVLWKMVIPIETFKKNQEKYNSVLKNNERTRTEMYADDKIEEYFANSNDAPSKNIHVLIETRRNEDIINKSYEEIEKGTTSDKSIFGF
;
A
#
# COMPACT_ATOMS: atom_id res chain seq x y z
N MET A 1 7.02 17.90 19.94
CA MET A 1 6.20 17.79 18.72
C MET A 1 6.83 16.70 17.88
N SER A 2 6.14 15.58 17.73
CA SER A 2 6.62 14.50 16.89
C SER A 2 6.40 14.85 15.41
N PRO A 3 7.37 14.51 14.54
CA PRO A 3 7.34 14.93 13.15
C PRO A 3 6.20 14.27 12.37
N ASP A 4 5.67 14.98 11.38
CA ASP A 4 4.87 14.35 10.34
C ASP A 4 5.80 13.69 9.31
N ILE A 5 5.47 12.47 8.91
CA ILE A 5 6.17 11.76 7.83
C ILE A 5 5.22 11.46 6.67
N VAL A 6 5.80 11.21 5.50
CA VAL A 6 5.06 10.79 4.32
C VAL A 6 5.48 9.37 3.95
N LEU A 7 4.55 8.43 4.10
CA LEU A 7 4.75 7.04 3.76
C LEU A 7 4.29 6.77 2.33
N SER A 8 5.14 6.12 1.54
CA SER A 8 4.73 5.55 0.25
C SER A 8 4.19 4.14 0.49
N CYS A 9 2.91 3.95 0.21
CA CYS A 9 2.17 2.72 0.41
C CYS A 9 1.94 2.01 -0.93
N LEU A 10 1.93 0.68 -0.90
CA LEU A 10 1.63 -0.15 -2.06
C LEU A 10 0.76 -1.33 -1.67
N ILE A 11 -0.29 -1.58 -2.45
CA ILE A 11 -1.13 -2.77 -2.31
C ILE A 11 -0.42 -3.95 -2.97
N LYS A 12 -0.35 -5.10 -2.30
CA LYS A 12 0.17 -6.33 -2.89
C LYS A 12 -0.62 -6.71 -4.15
N GLY A 13 0.11 -7.16 -5.17
CA GLY A 13 -0.45 -7.44 -6.50
C GLY A 13 -0.45 -6.23 -7.44
N ASN A 14 -0.38 -5.00 -6.92
CA ASN A 14 -0.36 -3.81 -7.77
C ASN A 14 1.01 -3.53 -8.36
N ARG A 15 1.01 -2.78 -9.46
CA ARG A 15 2.23 -2.26 -10.07
C ARG A 15 2.90 -1.24 -9.14
N PRO A 16 4.24 -1.17 -9.08
CA PRO A 16 4.97 -0.14 -8.30
C PRO A 16 4.60 1.30 -8.64
N SER A 17 4.12 1.56 -9.87
CA SER A 17 3.59 2.86 -10.30
C SER A 17 2.28 3.25 -9.61
N CYS A 18 1.57 2.30 -9.02
CA CYS A 18 0.33 2.49 -8.26
C CYS A 18 0.61 2.76 -6.77
N THR A 19 1.83 3.16 -6.42
CA THR A 19 2.15 3.63 -5.08
C THR A 19 1.39 4.93 -4.80
N PHE A 20 0.84 5.04 -3.59
CA PHE A 20 0.19 6.24 -3.11
C PHE A 20 0.86 6.72 -1.83
N ARG A 21 0.59 7.96 -1.44
CA ARG A 21 1.23 8.59 -0.28
C ARG A 21 0.20 8.86 0.80
N ILE A 22 0.60 8.59 2.04
CA ILE A 22 -0.14 8.96 3.25
C ILE A 22 0.77 9.83 4.10
N LYS A 23 0.21 10.94 4.60
CA LYS A 23 0.85 11.77 5.62
C LYS A 23 0.31 11.35 6.98
N ILE A 24 1.19 11.08 7.93
CA ILE A 24 0.83 10.63 9.27
C ILE A 24 1.83 11.19 10.30
N ASN A 25 1.37 11.46 11.52
CA ASN A 25 2.25 11.86 12.61
C ASN A 25 2.95 10.64 13.22
N THR A 26 4.22 10.74 13.60
CA THR A 26 4.94 9.58 14.15
C THR A 26 4.48 9.15 15.54
N ASP A 27 3.77 10.02 16.29
CA ASP A 27 3.13 9.65 17.57
C ASP A 27 1.83 8.87 17.40
N GLU A 28 1.21 8.92 16.22
CA GLU A 28 0.01 8.14 15.93
C GLU A 28 0.36 6.64 15.85
N ASP A 29 -0.67 5.81 16.03
CA ASP A 29 -0.55 4.37 15.98
C ASP A 29 -0.77 3.81 14.55
N VAL A 30 -0.47 2.53 14.39
CA VAL A 30 -0.67 1.82 13.13
C VAL A 30 -2.16 1.66 12.82
N TYR A 31 -3.05 1.59 13.81
CA TYR A 31 -4.50 1.57 13.58
C TYR A 31 -4.94 2.82 12.81
N ARG A 32 -4.48 4.00 13.23
CA ARG A 32 -4.73 5.27 12.55
C ARG A 32 -4.21 5.27 11.12
N LEU A 33 -3.05 4.66 10.87
CA LEU A 33 -2.55 4.44 9.51
C LEU A 33 -3.50 3.57 8.68
N LYS A 34 -4.08 2.50 9.25
CA LYS A 34 -5.06 1.66 8.55
C LYS A 34 -6.33 2.44 8.22
N GLU A 35 -6.83 3.29 9.12
CA GLU A 35 -7.97 4.17 8.84
C GLU A 35 -7.69 5.08 7.65
N LEU A 36 -6.54 5.76 7.64
CA LEU A 36 -6.13 6.65 6.54
C LEU A 36 -6.02 5.91 5.20
N ILE A 37 -5.49 4.68 5.20
CA ILE A 37 -5.44 3.81 4.02
C ILE A 37 -6.85 3.49 3.53
N ASN A 38 -7.75 3.12 4.44
CA ASN A 38 -9.11 2.73 4.12
C ASN A 38 -9.94 3.89 3.55
N ASP A 39 -9.74 5.10 4.08
CA ASP A 39 -10.40 6.31 3.61
C ASP A 39 -9.93 6.72 2.21
N GLN A 40 -8.62 6.59 1.96
CA GLN A 40 -8.00 7.03 0.71
C GLN A 40 -8.25 6.03 -0.44
N GLU A 41 -8.10 4.73 -0.19
CA GLU A 41 -8.19 3.71 -1.23
C GLU A 41 -9.56 3.03 -1.22
N LYS A 42 -10.37 3.33 -2.25
CA LYS A 42 -11.75 2.82 -2.38
C LYS A 42 -11.86 1.30 -2.34
N ILE A 43 -10.80 0.59 -2.73
CA ILE A 43 -10.73 -0.87 -2.76
C ILE A 43 -10.93 -1.45 -1.35
N PHE A 44 -10.52 -0.72 -0.31
CA PHE A 44 -10.63 -1.19 1.06
C PHE A 44 -11.95 -0.80 1.75
N LYS A 45 -12.77 0.08 1.17
CA LYS A 45 -14.03 0.56 1.80
C LYS A 45 -15.02 -0.54 2.20
N ASN A 46 -14.95 -1.69 1.55
CA ASN A 46 -15.81 -2.85 1.83
C ASN A 46 -15.13 -3.90 2.73
N PHE A 47 -13.87 -3.67 3.12
CA PHE A 47 -13.09 -4.53 3.98
C PHE A 47 -13.14 -4.01 5.41
N ASP A 48 -13.13 -4.95 6.34
CA ASP A 48 -12.92 -4.61 7.74
C ASP A 48 -11.47 -4.16 7.92
N ILE A 49 -11.25 -3.08 8.68
CA ILE A 49 -9.93 -2.51 8.95
C ILE A 49 -9.00 -3.58 9.56
N ASP A 50 -9.57 -4.49 10.37
CA ASP A 50 -8.85 -5.60 10.99
C ASP A 50 -8.31 -6.63 9.99
N GLN A 51 -8.83 -6.64 8.77
CA GLN A 51 -8.32 -7.49 7.70
C GLN A 51 -7.08 -6.91 7.02
N LEU A 52 -6.78 -5.62 7.20
CA LEU A 52 -5.59 -5.00 6.64
C LEU A 52 -4.36 -5.41 7.44
N VAL A 53 -3.38 -5.98 6.74
CA VAL A 53 -2.04 -6.27 7.25
C VAL A 53 -1.09 -5.28 6.62
N LEU A 54 -0.39 -4.54 7.48
CA LEU A 54 0.61 -3.59 7.06
C LEU A 54 1.99 -4.20 7.32
N TRP A 55 2.85 -4.12 6.32
CA TRP A 55 4.22 -4.58 6.39
C TRP A 55 5.15 -3.41 6.18
N LYS A 56 6.07 -3.17 7.12
CA LYS A 56 7.19 -2.26 6.91
C LYS A 56 8.12 -2.84 5.85
N MET A 57 8.47 -2.03 4.87
CA MET A 57 9.46 -2.33 3.84
C MET A 57 10.41 -1.14 3.64
N VAL A 58 11.62 -1.42 3.16
CA VAL A 58 12.55 -0.39 2.70
C VAL A 58 13.09 -0.82 1.35
N ILE A 59 12.30 -0.59 0.28
CA ILE A 59 12.74 -0.95 -1.07
C ILE A 59 12.68 0.27 -2.01
N PRO A 60 13.78 0.61 -2.70
CA PRO A 60 13.79 1.69 -3.68
C PRO A 60 12.87 1.41 -4.87
N ILE A 61 12.00 2.38 -5.18
CA ILE A 61 11.07 2.35 -6.33
C ILE A 61 11.83 2.22 -7.65
N GLU A 62 13.03 2.81 -7.76
CA GLU A 62 13.86 2.72 -8.96
C GLU A 62 14.30 1.28 -9.29
N THR A 63 14.44 0.43 -8.28
CA THR A 63 14.69 -1.02 -8.47
C THR A 63 13.60 -1.67 -9.30
N PHE A 64 12.38 -1.14 -9.25
CA PHE A 64 11.20 -1.74 -9.87
C PHE A 64 10.82 -1.11 -11.20
N LYS A 65 11.24 0.12 -11.48
CA LYS A 65 11.00 0.78 -12.78
C LYS A 65 11.60 0.01 -13.97
N LYS A 66 12.62 -0.81 -13.74
CA LYS A 66 13.37 -1.51 -14.80
C LYS A 66 12.94 -2.95 -15.02
N ASN A 67 12.21 -3.59 -14.10
CA ASN A 67 11.79 -4.99 -14.25
C ASN A 67 10.62 -5.36 -13.31
N GLN A 68 9.41 -5.48 -13.86
CA GLN A 68 8.18 -5.82 -13.13
C GLN A 68 8.14 -7.30 -12.67
N GLU A 69 8.69 -8.23 -13.45
CA GLU A 69 8.77 -9.64 -13.07
C GLU A 69 9.70 -9.84 -11.86
N LYS A 70 10.79 -9.07 -11.82
CA LYS A 70 11.70 -9.00 -10.67
C LYS A 70 11.01 -8.46 -9.43
N TYR A 71 10.00 -7.60 -9.53
CA TYR A 71 9.25 -7.09 -8.37
C TYR A 71 8.46 -8.18 -7.67
N ASN A 72 7.70 -9.01 -8.39
CA ASN A 72 6.96 -10.13 -7.78
C ASN A 72 7.91 -11.13 -7.11
N SER A 73 9.05 -11.41 -7.76
CA SER A 73 10.10 -12.25 -7.18
C SER A 73 10.77 -11.62 -5.96
N VAL A 74 11.04 -10.31 -5.98
CA VAL A 74 11.61 -9.58 -4.84
C VAL A 74 10.63 -9.52 -3.68
N LEU A 75 9.34 -9.29 -3.92
CA LEU A 75 8.33 -9.35 -2.89
C LEU A 75 8.26 -10.74 -2.25
N LYS A 76 8.25 -11.82 -3.05
CA LYS A 76 8.25 -13.20 -2.55
C LYS A 76 9.55 -13.54 -1.79
N ASN A 77 10.70 -13.11 -2.30
CA ASN A 77 12.00 -13.41 -1.69
C ASN A 77 12.30 -12.57 -0.44
N ASN A 78 11.70 -11.37 -0.33
CA ASN A 78 11.84 -10.48 0.82
C ASN A 78 10.79 -10.74 1.92
N GLU A 79 10.02 -11.82 1.87
CA GLU A 79 9.12 -12.21 2.97
C GLU A 79 9.84 -12.24 4.34
N ARG A 80 11.15 -12.52 4.34
CA ARG A 80 11.99 -12.56 5.55
C ARG A 80 12.50 -11.20 6.06
N THR A 81 12.38 -10.13 5.28
CA THR A 81 12.88 -8.79 5.64
C THR A 81 11.76 -7.79 5.91
N ARG A 82 10.50 -8.23 5.82
CA ARG A 82 9.34 -7.44 6.21
C ARG A 82 9.07 -7.60 7.69
N THR A 83 8.61 -6.52 8.29
CA THR A 83 8.11 -6.53 9.67
C THR A 83 6.62 -6.25 9.62
N GLU A 84 5.80 -7.17 10.12
CA GLU A 84 4.37 -6.90 10.32
C GLU A 84 4.23 -5.76 11.32
N MET A 85 3.33 -4.82 11.03
CA MET A 85 3.04 -3.68 11.89
C MET A 85 1.77 -3.98 12.69
N TYR A 86 1.87 -3.96 14.02
CA TYR A 86 0.72 -4.20 14.90
C TYR A 86 -0.04 -2.91 15.18
N ALA A 87 -1.37 -3.01 15.31
CA ALA A 87 -2.28 -1.86 15.35
C ALA A 87 -1.97 -0.86 16.49
N ASP A 88 -1.55 -1.37 17.65
CA ASP A 88 -1.31 -0.57 18.85
C ASP A 88 0.09 0.07 18.89
N ASP A 89 0.99 -0.37 18.02
CA ASP A 89 2.34 0.15 17.96
C ASP A 89 2.33 1.55 17.36
N LYS A 90 3.25 2.41 17.80
CA LYS A 90 3.39 3.73 17.20
C LYS A 90 4.12 3.68 15.86
N ILE A 91 3.82 4.65 15.00
CA ILE A 91 4.53 4.84 13.73
C ILE A 91 6.03 5.09 13.95
N GLU A 92 6.41 5.79 15.01
CA GLU A 92 7.82 5.99 15.37
C GLU A 92 8.57 4.67 15.59
N GLU A 93 7.93 3.62 16.11
CA GLU A 93 8.63 2.33 16.35
C GLU A 93 9.13 1.70 15.04
N TYR A 94 8.44 1.98 13.94
CA TYR A 94 8.80 1.52 12.61
C TYR A 94 9.68 2.51 11.85
N PHE A 95 9.52 3.82 12.07
CA PHE A 95 10.10 4.87 11.23
C PHE A 95 10.87 5.96 12.01
N ALA A 96 11.23 5.73 13.28
CA ALA A 96 11.92 6.69 14.18
C ALA A 96 13.19 7.31 13.58
N ASN A 97 13.92 6.54 12.79
CA ASN A 97 15.15 6.98 12.13
C ASN A 97 14.86 7.36 10.68
N SER A 98 14.11 8.44 10.46
CA SER A 98 13.66 8.89 9.13
C SER A 98 14.79 9.45 8.22
N ASN A 99 16.03 9.01 8.41
CA ASN A 99 17.09 9.09 7.38
C ASN A 99 16.85 8.10 6.23
N ASP A 100 15.92 7.16 6.40
CA ASP A 100 15.44 6.21 5.38
C ASP A 100 14.36 6.78 4.44
N ALA A 101 14.21 8.11 4.41
CA ALA A 101 13.33 8.81 3.50
C ALA A 101 14.03 9.35 2.24
N PRO A 102 14.61 8.53 1.34
CA PRO A 102 14.46 8.84 -0.06
C PRO A 102 12.96 8.84 -0.34
N SER A 103 12.44 9.97 -0.84
CA SER A 103 11.10 10.13 -1.41
C SER A 103 10.72 9.11 -2.51
N LYS A 104 11.61 8.15 -2.76
CA LYS A 104 11.60 7.11 -3.79
C LYS A 104 11.61 5.69 -3.20
N ASN A 105 11.34 5.47 -1.91
CA ASN A 105 11.18 4.12 -1.34
C ASN A 105 9.71 3.75 -1.18
N ILE A 106 9.42 2.45 -1.22
CA ILE A 106 8.15 1.87 -0.74
C ILE A 106 8.35 1.56 0.73
N HIS A 107 7.53 2.17 1.58
CA HIS A 107 7.64 2.13 3.03
C HIS A 107 6.69 1.11 3.64
N VAL A 108 5.49 0.98 3.05
CA VAL A 108 4.44 0.10 3.56
C VAL A 108 3.89 -0.76 2.41
N LEU A 109 3.87 -2.07 2.61
CA LEU A 109 3.07 -2.97 1.78
C LEU A 109 1.77 -3.30 2.51
N ILE A 110 0.67 -3.25 1.78
CA ILE A 110 -0.67 -3.53 2.28
C ILE A 110 -1.12 -4.87 1.70
N GLU A 111 -1.51 -5.78 2.59
CA GLU A 111 -2.11 -7.07 2.26
C GLU A 111 -3.45 -7.21 2.99
N THR A 112 -4.36 -8.05 2.50
CA THR A 112 -5.61 -8.39 3.18
C THR A 112 -5.55 -9.83 3.69
N ARG A 113 -5.93 -10.08 4.96
CA ARG A 113 -6.00 -11.45 5.55
C ARG A 113 -7.06 -12.35 4.91
N ARG A 114 -7.96 -11.79 4.09
CA ARG A 114 -8.94 -12.57 3.31
C ARG A 114 -8.73 -12.42 1.81
N ASN A 115 -8.37 -13.56 1.21
CA ASN A 115 -8.53 -14.05 -0.16
C ASN A 115 -8.14 -13.12 -1.32
N GLU A 116 -7.05 -13.49 -1.98
CA GLU A 116 -6.65 -13.05 -3.33
C GLU A 116 -7.84 -13.04 -4.33
N ASP A 117 -8.87 -13.85 -4.10
CA ASP A 117 -10.07 -13.94 -4.92
C ASP A 117 -10.99 -12.70 -4.88
N ILE A 118 -11.11 -12.00 -3.74
CA ILE A 118 -12.01 -10.83 -3.64
C ILE A 118 -11.38 -9.61 -4.30
N ILE A 119 -10.06 -9.43 -4.10
CA ILE A 119 -9.30 -8.35 -4.72
C ILE A 119 -9.31 -8.51 -6.25
N ASN A 120 -9.00 -9.71 -6.77
CA ASN A 120 -9.07 -9.99 -8.21
C ASN A 120 -10.47 -9.72 -8.78
N LYS A 121 -11.52 -10.15 -8.08
CA LYS A 121 -12.90 -9.88 -8.50
C LYS A 121 -13.23 -8.38 -8.50
N SER A 122 -12.78 -7.63 -7.50
CA SER A 122 -12.99 -6.17 -7.44
C SER A 122 -12.26 -5.41 -8.55
N TYR A 123 -11.03 -5.82 -8.90
CA TYR A 123 -10.29 -5.23 -10.02
C TYR A 123 -10.96 -5.53 -11.36
N GLU A 124 -11.41 -6.76 -11.58
CA GLU A 124 -12.17 -7.11 -12.78
C GLU A 124 -13.48 -6.33 -12.91
N GLU A 125 -14.19 -6.09 -11.80
CA GLU A 125 -15.43 -5.30 -11.80
C GLU A 125 -15.16 -3.82 -12.09
N ILE A 126 -14.05 -3.26 -11.61
CA ILE A 126 -13.61 -1.89 -11.93
C ILE A 126 -13.20 -1.77 -13.41
N GLU A 127 -12.43 -2.73 -13.94
CA GLU A 127 -12.01 -2.73 -15.36
C GLU A 127 -13.23 -2.87 -16.31
N LYS A 128 -14.19 -3.75 -15.97
CA LYS A 128 -15.44 -3.91 -16.73
C LYS A 128 -16.32 -2.65 -16.69
N GLY A 129 -16.32 -1.90 -15.58
CA GLY A 129 -17.05 -0.64 -15.44
C GLY A 129 -16.47 0.54 -16.25
N THR A 130 -15.16 0.54 -16.52
CA THR A 130 -14.51 1.62 -17.29
C THR A 130 -14.60 1.48 -18.81
N THR A 131 -15.02 0.33 -19.32
CA THR A 131 -15.04 0.05 -20.77
C THR A 131 -16.38 0.38 -21.45
N SER A 132 -17.40 0.83 -20.71
CA SER A 132 -18.75 1.02 -21.26
C SER A 132 -19.14 2.46 -21.66
N ASP A 133 -18.21 3.43 -21.67
CA ASP A 133 -18.57 4.81 -22.05
C ASP A 133 -17.70 5.39 -23.19
N LYS A 134 -17.66 4.67 -24.32
CA LYS A 134 -17.22 5.23 -25.61
C LYS A 134 -18.29 5.11 -26.72
N SER A 135 -19.57 5.01 -26.35
CA SER A 135 -20.66 4.95 -27.34
C SER A 135 -21.69 6.09 -27.25
N ILE A 136 -21.54 7.08 -26.35
CA ILE A 136 -22.58 8.09 -26.12
C ILE A 136 -22.24 9.48 -26.71
N PHE A 137 -21.02 9.70 -27.22
CA PHE A 137 -20.72 10.86 -28.07
C PHE A 137 -20.56 10.41 -29.52
N GLY A 138 -21.67 10.50 -30.26
CA GLY A 138 -21.73 10.19 -31.68
C GLY A 138 -21.03 11.21 -32.58
N PHE A 139 -20.72 10.80 -33.80
CA PHE A 139 -21.10 11.41 -35.08
C PHE A 139 -20.88 10.38 -36.20
#